data_AF-A0A0C4EGD2-F1
#
_entry.id   AF-A0A0C4EGD2-F1
#
_cell.length_a   1.000
_cell.length_b   1.000
_cell.length_c   1.000
_cell.angle_alpha   90.00
_cell.angle_beta   90.00
_cell.angle_gamma   90.00
#
_symmetry.space_group_name_H-M   'P 1'
#
loop_
_entity.id
_entity.type
_entity.pdbx_description
1 polymer ?
#
loop_
_entity_poly.entity_id
_entity_poly.type
_entity_poly.pdbx_seq_one_letter_code
_entity_poly.pdbx_strand_id
1 'polypeptide(L)'
;MAYEIIGRAVDYGAESTYTRLANPESYTLGVEAAREMQALIDGGLVKPHPVRELKGGWDGILKGLEMHRHGKVSGEKLVVRIPQAA
;
A
#
# COMPACT_ATOMS: atom_id res chain seq x y z
N MET A 1 -7.54 -2.00 -10.44
CA MET A 1 -8.03 -0.62 -10.36
C MET A 1 -6.97 0.31 -9.74
N ALA A 2 -6.32 -0.01 -8.62
CA ALA A 2 -5.30 0.88 -8.05
C ALA A 2 -3.94 0.95 -8.79
N TYR A 3 -3.63 0.06 -9.72
CA TYR A 3 -2.32 0.10 -10.40
C TYR A 3 -2.20 1.25 -11.42
N GLU A 4 -3.30 1.71 -11.99
CA GLU A 4 -3.31 2.79 -12.99
C GLU A 4 -2.93 4.14 -12.38
N ILE A 5 -3.25 4.37 -11.10
CA ILE A 5 -2.88 5.60 -10.37
C ILE A 5 -1.38 5.68 -10.03
N ILE A 6 -0.59 4.63 -10.28
CA ILE A 6 0.85 4.61 -10.01
C ILE A 6 1.63 5.35 -11.11
N GLY A 7 1.01 5.61 -12.27
CA GLY A 7 1.64 6.35 -13.37
C GLY A 7 2.67 5.56 -14.17
N ARG A 8 2.78 4.25 -13.95
CA ARG A 8 3.62 3.33 -14.72
C ARG A 8 2.81 2.12 -15.16
N ALA A 9 3.22 1.53 -16.28
CA ALA A 9 2.67 0.24 -16.68
C ALA A 9 3.05 -0.84 -15.66
N VAL A 10 2.09 -1.71 -15.38
CA VAL A 10 2.28 -2.94 -14.60
C VAL A 10 1.98 -4.08 -15.56
N ASP A 11 3.04 -4.75 -16.04
CA ASP A 11 2.93 -5.83 -17.01
C ASP A 11 3.19 -7.18 -16.35
N TYR A 12 2.16 -8.03 -16.35
CA TYR A 12 2.22 -9.41 -15.87
C TYR A 12 2.04 -10.42 -17.02
N GLY A 13 2.15 -9.97 -18.28
CA GLY A 13 1.96 -10.78 -19.49
C GLY A 13 0.56 -10.67 -20.09
N ALA A 14 0.44 -11.12 -21.36
CA ALA A 14 -0.75 -10.94 -22.20
C ALA A 14 -2.00 -11.66 -21.69
N GLU A 15 -1.84 -12.76 -20.93
CA GLU A 15 -2.96 -13.52 -20.37
C GLU A 15 -3.41 -13.01 -18.99
N SER A 16 -2.66 -12.07 -18.40
CA SER A 16 -2.96 -11.58 -17.06
C SER A 16 -4.08 -10.54 -17.09
N THR A 17 -5.15 -10.81 -16.35
CA THR A 17 -6.22 -9.83 -16.08
C THR A 17 -5.78 -8.70 -15.15
N TYR A 18 -4.55 -8.76 -14.61
CA TYR A 18 -3.95 -7.75 -13.74
C TYR A 18 -2.97 -6.82 -14.46
N THR A 19 -2.62 -7.08 -15.72
CA THR A 19 -1.82 -6.15 -16.53
C THR A 19 -2.55 -4.81 -16.69
N ARG A 20 -1.86 -3.70 -16.45
CA ARG A 20 -2.39 -2.34 -16.60
C ARG A 20 -1.39 -1.47 -17.34
N LEU A 21 -1.86 -0.78 -18.38
CA LEU A 21 -1.07 0.25 -19.05
C LEU A 21 -0.98 1.48 -18.15
N ALA A 22 0.01 2.33 -18.39
CA ALA A 22 0.08 3.62 -17.72
C ALA A 22 -1.12 4.49 -18.15
N ASN A 23 -1.76 5.13 -17.19
CA ASN A 23 -2.84 6.07 -17.43
C ASN A 23 -2.51 7.42 -16.75
N PRO A 24 -2.07 8.44 -17.52
CA PRO A 24 -1.69 9.73 -16.97
C PRO A 24 -2.81 10.48 -16.23
N GLU A 25 -4.05 10.31 -16.67
CA GLU A 25 -5.22 10.92 -16.02
C GLU A 25 -5.47 10.28 -14.65
N SER A 26 -5.45 8.95 -14.58
CA SER A 26 -5.56 8.22 -13.31
C SER A 26 -4.42 8.55 -12.36
N TYR A 27 -3.19 8.71 -12.86
CA TYR A 27 -2.06 9.14 -12.06
C TYR A 27 -2.28 10.53 -11.45
N THR A 28 -2.72 11.49 -12.26
CA THR A 28 -2.99 12.86 -11.80
C THR A 28 -4.04 12.86 -10.68
N LEU A 29 -5.15 12.13 -10.89
CA LEU A 29 -6.19 11.97 -9.89
C LEU A 29 -5.66 11.31 -8.61
N GLY A 30 -4.82 10.29 -8.73
CA GLY A 30 -4.22 9.61 -7.59
C GLY A 30 -3.31 10.52 -6.74
N VAL A 31 -2.52 11.37 -7.39
CA VAL A 31 -1.65 12.35 -6.73
C VAL A 31 -2.48 13.40 -5.98
N GLU A 32 -3.54 13.91 -6.60
CA GLU A 32 -4.46 14.87 -5.97
C GLU A 32 -5.16 14.25 -4.77
N ALA A 33 -5.76 13.07 -4.95
CA ALA A 33 -6.45 12.36 -3.87
C ALA A 33 -5.52 12.02 -2.69
N ALA A 34 -4.27 11.63 -2.95
CA ALA A 34 -3.29 11.38 -1.90
C ALA A 34 -2.97 12.65 -1.10
N ARG A 35 -2.83 13.80 -1.77
CA ARG A 35 -2.57 15.09 -1.13
C ARG A 35 -3.76 15.52 -0.26
N GLU A 36 -4.97 15.43 -0.78
CA GLU A 36 -6.19 15.77 -0.05
C GLU A 36 -6.36 14.89 1.19
N MET A 37 -6.17 13.57 1.04
CA MET A 37 -6.24 12.64 2.17
C MET A 37 -5.19 12.93 3.23
N GLN A 38 -3.96 13.28 2.83
CA GLN A 38 -2.90 13.63 3.78
C GLN A 38 -3.30 14.83 4.65
N ALA A 39 -3.90 15.88 4.07
CA ALA A 39 -4.37 17.03 4.84
C ALA A 39 -5.45 16.65 5.87
N LEU A 40 -6.34 15.71 5.53
CA LEU A 40 -7.36 15.21 6.46
C LEU A 40 -6.76 14.37 7.60
N ILE A 41 -5.73 13.58 7.31
CA ILE A 41 -5.00 12.79 8.31
C ILE A 41 -4.23 13.72 9.25
N ASP A 42 -3.49 14.69 8.70
CA ASP A 42 -2.70 15.66 9.47
C ASP A 42 -3.60 16.53 10.37
N GLY A 43 -4.79 16.89 9.87
CA GLY A 43 -5.81 17.61 10.64
C GLY A 43 -6.56 16.74 11.66
N GLY A 44 -6.30 15.43 11.73
CA GLY A 44 -6.95 14.50 12.66
C GLY A 44 -8.42 14.20 12.34
N LEU A 45 -8.91 14.63 11.18
CA LEU A 45 -10.28 14.39 10.71
C LEU A 45 -10.47 12.95 10.22
N VAL A 46 -9.40 12.36 9.69
CA VAL A 46 -9.34 10.93 9.33
C VAL A 46 -8.28 10.27 10.21
N LYS A 47 -8.70 9.25 10.96
CA LYS A 47 -7.79 8.46 11.79
C LYS A 47 -7.40 7.18 11.04
N PRO A 48 -6.10 6.90 10.87
CA PRO A 48 -5.67 5.64 10.29
C PRO A 48 -6.01 4.47 11.22
N HIS A 49 -6.04 3.27 10.65
CA HIS A 49 -6.20 2.04 11.41
C HIS A 49 -5.11 1.92 12.49
N PRO A 50 -5.41 1.42 13.71
CA PRO A 50 -4.37 1.09 14.70
C PRO A 50 -3.20 0.32 14.08
N VAL A 51 -1.99 0.84 14.25
CA VAL A 51 -0.77 0.30 13.64
C VAL A 51 -0.09 -0.65 14.62
N ARG A 52 0.22 -1.85 14.14
CA ARG A 52 1.12 -2.79 14.78
C ARG A 52 2.38 -2.95 13.94
N GLU A 53 3.48 -2.37 14.41
CA GLU A 53 4.75 -2.47 13.72
C GLU A 53 5.39 -3.86 13.94
N LEU A 54 5.78 -4.54 12.86
CA LEU A 54 6.60 -5.73 12.91
C LEU A 54 8.06 -5.38 12.61
N LYS A 55 8.97 -5.96 13.41
CA LYS A 55 10.43 -5.83 13.24
C LYS A 55 10.96 -6.91 12.30
N GLY A 56 12.18 -6.72 11.81
CA GLY A 56 12.88 -7.70 10.95
C GLY A 56 12.96 -7.32 9.46
N GLY A 57 12.57 -6.09 9.08
CA GLY A 57 12.68 -5.64 7.68
C GLY A 57 11.93 -6.57 6.72
N TRP A 58 12.61 -7.08 5.69
CA TRP A 58 12.00 -7.98 4.71
C TRP A 58 11.38 -9.24 5.33
N ASP A 59 12.01 -9.84 6.34
CA ASP A 59 11.47 -11.02 7.04
C ASP A 59 10.18 -10.70 7.80
N GLY A 60 10.04 -9.45 8.26
CA GLY A 60 8.83 -8.96 8.90
C GLY A 60 7.60 -9.03 7.98
N ILE A 61 7.80 -8.88 6.66
CA ILE A 61 6.71 -9.00 5.67
C ILE A 61 6.22 -10.44 5.63
N LEU A 62 7.13 -11.41 5.46
CA LEU A 62 6.78 -12.83 5.37
C LEU A 62 6.04 -13.29 6.63
N LYS A 63 6.55 -12.90 7.80
CA LYS A 63 5.89 -13.16 9.08
C LYS A 63 4.50 -12.54 9.17
N GLY A 64 4.34 -11.29 8.71
CA GLY A 64 3.05 -10.60 8.72
C GLY A 64 2.00 -11.27 7.84
N LEU A 65 2.40 -11.72 6.64
CA LEU A 65 1.54 -12.47 5.73
C LEU A 65 1.09 -13.79 6.36
N GLU A 66 1.99 -14.49 7.04
CA GLU A 66 1.67 -15.74 7.75
C GLU A 66 0.67 -15.51 8.89
N MET A 67 0.79 -14.40 9.63
CA MET A 67 -0.17 -14.00 10.66
C MET A 67 -1.56 -13.74 10.06
N HIS A 68 -1.65 -13.04 8.91
CA HIS A 68 -2.93 -12.84 8.21
C HIS A 68 -3.53 -14.16 7.73
N ARG A 69 -2.73 -15.04 7.13
CA ARG A 69 -3.16 -16.35 6.64
C ARG A 69 -3.79 -17.21 7.73
N HIS A 70 -3.28 -17.09 8.96
CA HIS A 70 -3.80 -17.80 10.14
C HIS A 70 -4.85 -17.03 10.95
N GLY A 71 -5.35 -15.89 10.46
CA GLY A 71 -6.37 -15.10 11.17
C GLY A 71 -5.89 -14.51 12.50
N LYS A 72 -4.58 -14.33 12.68
CA LYS A 72 -3.97 -13.83 13.93
C LYS A 72 -3.95 -12.30 14.03
N VAL A 73 -4.58 -11.60 13.10
CA VAL A 73 -4.67 -10.14 13.07
C VAL A 73 -6.12 -9.75 13.06
N SER A 74 -6.51 -8.91 14.01
CA SER A 74 -7.87 -8.39 14.15
C SER A 74 -7.79 -6.94 14.60
N GLY A 75 -8.49 -6.04 13.92
CA GLY A 75 -8.53 -4.63 14.32
C GLY A 75 -7.17 -3.93 14.33
N GLU A 76 -6.20 -4.40 13.54
CA GLU A 76 -4.89 -3.75 13.41
C GLU A 76 -4.34 -3.85 11.99
N LYS A 77 -3.58 -2.84 11.58
CA LYS A 77 -2.77 -2.87 10.35
C LYS A 77 -1.33 -3.23 10.72
N LEU A 78 -0.84 -4.34 10.17
CA LEU A 78 0.57 -4.69 10.25
C LEU A 78 1.39 -3.75 9.35
N VAL A 79 2.44 -3.15 9.91
CA VAL A 79 3.36 -2.26 9.20
C VAL A 79 4.79 -2.75 9.40
N VAL A 80 5.60 -2.74 8.35
CA VAL A 80 7.00 -3.17 8.40
C VAL A 80 7.87 -2.05 7.86
N ARG A 81 8.85 -1.62 8.64
CA ARG A 81 9.85 -0.64 8.17
C ARG A 81 10.94 -1.37 7.41
N ILE A 82 11.11 -1.04 6.13
CA ILE A 82 12.16 -1.60 5.29
C ILE A 82 13.46 -0.84 5.51
N PRO A 83 14.58 -1.53 5.81
CA PRO A 83 15.89 -0.89 5.87
C PRO A 83 16.20 -0.25 4.51
N GLN A 84 16.54 1.03 4.50
CA GLN A 84 17.16 1.64 3.32
C GLN A 84 18.65 1.33 3.32
N ALA A 85 19.19 1.02 2.14
CA ALA A 85 20.64 1.02 1.95
C ALA A 85 21.14 2.46 2.14
N ALA A 86 22.25 2.61 2.86
CA ALA A 86 22.92 3.90 3.06
C ALA A 86 23.51 4.44 1.75
#